data_AF-A0A9D6SP95-F1
#
_entry.id   AF-A0A9D6SP95-F1
#
_cell.length_a   1.000
_cell.length_b   1.000
_cell.length_c   1.000
_cell.angle_alpha   90.00
_cell.angle_beta   90.00
_cell.angle_gamma   90.00
#
_symmetry.space_group_name_H-M   'P 1'
#
loop_
_entity.id
_entity.type
_entity.pdbx_description
1 polymer ?
#
loop_
_entity_poly.entity_id
_entity_poly.type
_entity_poly.pdbx_seq_one_letter_code
_entity_poly.pdbx_strand_id
1 'polypeptide(L)'
;MSALAPVLTPHGHLVLAPAEDAPALPPDLLHRLQQSFARGPGHGLLQLGAGEVGTALPPVFGYWRELGTHYVTAVCTAPDVEERRAAAQIPAPPPEELETLAAAAPPMIGAEYLTVSVLRALWEELDAAFRTELSESKAPIQDFLKRRSPAWNLVGRVHFNLAENRKDDAAPFAFLATYTPRLSAHAKAQHLPLGQALREYAGAANKERLLSLLLPVQRAAEKCPWLKAMIDAGEIFHPLRWTPADAIRLLTDMPLLETAGVVVRVPGAWRAGRPPRPQVSATVGGKAPSALGTDALLDFRMELTLDGERLSASEISKLLAGSDGLQLIRGRWVEVNREKLGRMLDQFRQVEQAAAQGGLSFAESMRMLAGAN
;
A
#
# COMPACT_ATOMS: atom_id res chain seq x y z
N MET A 1 4.01 -39.57 -15.76
CA MET A 1 2.73 -38.81 -15.73
C MET A 1 2.87 -37.68 -16.71
N SER A 2 2.01 -37.60 -17.72
CA SER A 2 2.03 -36.48 -18.67
C SER A 2 1.70 -35.18 -17.94
N ALA A 3 2.46 -34.12 -18.22
CA ALA A 3 2.20 -32.80 -17.66
C ALA A 3 0.89 -32.23 -18.24
N LEU A 4 0.17 -31.44 -17.45
CA LEU A 4 -1.05 -30.78 -17.88
C LEU A 4 -0.74 -29.37 -18.37
N ALA A 5 -1.40 -28.95 -19.45
CA ALA A 5 -1.37 -27.58 -19.95
C ALA A 5 -2.78 -27.10 -20.31
N PRO A 6 -3.02 -25.78 -20.35
CA PRO A 6 -4.26 -25.22 -20.88
C PRO A 6 -4.31 -25.48 -22.40
N VAL A 7 -5.41 -26.06 -22.86
CA VAL A 7 -5.67 -26.41 -24.26
C VAL A 7 -6.97 -25.76 -24.68
N LEU A 8 -6.95 -25.08 -25.82
CA LEU A 8 -8.14 -24.50 -26.42
C LEU A 8 -8.77 -25.54 -27.37
N THR A 9 -10.01 -25.93 -27.08
CA THR A 9 -10.73 -26.88 -27.92
C THR A 9 -11.26 -26.23 -29.20
N PRO A 10 -11.59 -27.00 -30.26
CA PRO A 10 -12.22 -26.46 -31.47
C PRO A 10 -13.55 -25.74 -31.24
N HIS A 11 -14.17 -25.92 -30.07
CA HIS A 11 -15.42 -25.28 -29.68
C HIS A 11 -15.19 -24.01 -28.84
N GLY A 12 -13.94 -23.58 -28.69
CA GLY A 12 -13.56 -22.36 -27.95
C GLY A 12 -13.50 -22.53 -26.43
N HIS A 13 -13.64 -23.75 -25.90
CA HIS A 13 -13.49 -24.00 -24.46
C HIS A 13 -12.04 -24.20 -24.07
N LEU A 14 -11.62 -23.56 -22.98
CA LEU A 14 -10.31 -23.74 -22.38
C LEU A 14 -10.35 -24.83 -21.30
N VAL A 15 -9.52 -25.86 -21.44
CA VAL A 15 -9.47 -27.00 -20.51
C VAL A 15 -8.03 -27.31 -20.11
N LEU A 16 -7.83 -27.97 -18.95
CA LEU A 16 -6.54 -28.57 -18.62
C LEU A 16 -6.49 -29.99 -19.18
N ALA A 17 -5.58 -30.23 -20.12
CA ALA A 17 -5.40 -31.53 -20.75
C ALA A 17 -3.92 -31.95 -20.75
N PRO A 18 -3.62 -33.25 -20.87
CA PRO A 18 -2.26 -33.73 -21.06
C PRO A 18 -1.65 -33.09 -22.30
N ALA A 19 -0.44 -32.54 -22.16
CA ALA A 19 0.35 -32.01 -23.26
C ALA A 19 1.72 -32.67 -23.26
N GLU A 20 2.11 -33.20 -24.41
CA GLU A 20 3.48 -33.68 -24.64
C GLU A 20 4.41 -32.44 -24.56
N ASP A 21 5.55 -32.60 -23.89
CA ASP A 21 6.55 -31.54 -23.67
C ASP A 21 6.15 -30.34 -22.78
N ALA A 22 5.00 -30.40 -22.08
CA ALA A 22 4.68 -29.37 -21.10
C ALA A 22 5.61 -29.47 -19.86
N PRO A 23 6.20 -28.35 -19.40
CA PRO A 23 6.98 -28.35 -18.16
C PRO A 23 6.09 -28.64 -16.96
N ALA A 24 6.61 -29.43 -16.01
CA ALA A 24 5.86 -29.80 -14.81
C ALA A 24 5.62 -28.59 -13.90
N LEU A 25 4.39 -28.48 -13.38
CA LEU A 25 4.03 -27.52 -12.35
C LEU A 25 4.26 -28.09 -10.95
N PRO A 26 4.54 -27.25 -9.93
CA PRO A 26 4.50 -27.65 -8.53
C PRO A 26 3.17 -28.35 -8.18
N PRO A 27 3.17 -29.46 -7.40
CA PRO A 27 1.96 -30.23 -7.12
C PRO A 27 0.80 -29.42 -6.53
N ASP A 28 1.09 -28.50 -5.58
CA ASP A 28 0.06 -27.67 -4.96
C ASP A 28 -0.60 -26.71 -5.95
N LEU A 29 0.20 -26.12 -6.85
CA LEU A 29 -0.30 -25.26 -7.91
C LEU A 29 -1.16 -26.05 -8.89
N LEU A 30 -0.68 -27.21 -9.31
CA LEU A 30 -1.42 -28.09 -10.21
C LEU A 30 -2.77 -28.48 -9.61
N HIS A 31 -2.81 -28.86 -8.33
CA HIS A 31 -4.02 -29.24 -7.64
C HIS A 31 -5.05 -28.10 -7.58
N ARG A 32 -4.63 -26.88 -7.23
CA ARG A 32 -5.52 -25.69 -7.23
C ARG A 32 -6.10 -25.41 -8.62
N LEU A 33 -5.26 -25.51 -9.65
CA LEU A 33 -5.68 -25.29 -11.03
C LEU A 33 -6.65 -26.37 -11.49
N GLN A 34 -6.39 -27.65 -11.20
CA GLN A 34 -7.31 -28.74 -11.51
C GLN A 34 -8.68 -28.55 -10.85
N GLN A 35 -8.72 -28.20 -9.55
CA GLN A 35 -9.98 -27.91 -8.86
C GLN A 35 -10.74 -26.75 -9.48
N SER A 36 -10.04 -25.70 -9.90
CA SER A 36 -10.65 -24.51 -10.50
C SER A 36 -11.18 -24.82 -11.90
N PHE A 37 -10.38 -25.45 -12.77
CA PHE A 37 -10.81 -25.83 -14.12
C PHE A 37 -11.90 -26.92 -14.12
N ALA A 38 -11.99 -27.76 -13.09
CA ALA A 38 -13.09 -28.71 -12.91
C ALA A 38 -14.45 -28.02 -12.68
N ARG A 39 -14.47 -26.79 -12.14
CA ARG A 39 -15.68 -25.96 -12.03
C ARG A 39 -16.02 -25.25 -13.35
N GLY A 40 -15.02 -25.05 -14.21
CA GLY A 40 -15.17 -24.49 -15.55
C GLY A 40 -13.99 -23.61 -15.98
N PRO A 41 -13.90 -23.29 -17.29
CA PRO A 41 -12.89 -22.40 -17.87
C PRO A 41 -12.76 -21.05 -17.16
N GLY A 42 -13.89 -20.37 -16.89
CA GLY A 42 -13.90 -19.09 -16.19
C GLY A 42 -13.28 -19.15 -14.79
N HIS A 43 -13.53 -20.22 -14.03
CA HIS A 43 -12.94 -20.44 -12.71
C HIS A 43 -11.43 -20.69 -12.80
N GLY A 44 -11.00 -21.49 -13.79
CA GLY A 44 -9.58 -21.73 -14.07
C GLY A 44 -8.81 -20.45 -14.42
N LEU A 45 -9.38 -19.65 -15.33
CA LEU A 45 -8.82 -18.34 -15.71
C LEU A 45 -8.83 -17.35 -14.54
N LEU A 46 -9.85 -17.37 -13.68
CA LEU A 46 -9.89 -16.53 -12.48
C LEU A 46 -8.82 -16.95 -11.47
N GLN A 47 -8.58 -18.25 -11.27
CA GLN A 47 -7.50 -18.71 -10.39
C GLN A 47 -6.13 -18.29 -10.92
N LEU A 48 -5.88 -18.47 -12.22
CA LEU A 48 -4.64 -18.00 -12.86
C LEU A 48 -4.47 -16.49 -12.69
N GLY A 49 -5.50 -15.73 -13.07
CA GLY A 49 -5.50 -14.29 -13.12
C GLY A 49 -5.48 -13.61 -11.75
N ALA A 50 -6.22 -14.11 -10.75
CA ALA A 50 -6.33 -13.47 -9.44
C ALA A 50 -5.37 -14.07 -8.41
N GLY A 51 -5.18 -15.39 -8.42
CA GLY A 51 -4.47 -16.14 -7.38
C GLY A 51 -3.00 -16.41 -7.71
N GLU A 52 -2.64 -16.58 -8.98
CA GLU A 52 -1.27 -16.96 -9.40
C GLU A 52 -0.50 -15.79 -10.04
N VAL A 53 -0.84 -14.58 -9.62
CA VAL A 53 -0.16 -13.35 -10.04
C VAL A 53 1.25 -13.35 -9.48
N GLY A 54 2.25 -13.21 -10.37
CA GLY A 54 3.65 -13.23 -9.99
C GLY A 54 4.25 -14.62 -9.78
N THR A 55 3.43 -15.68 -9.83
CA THR A 55 3.92 -17.06 -9.87
C THR A 55 4.70 -17.29 -11.17
N ALA A 56 5.84 -17.96 -11.11
CA ALA A 56 6.56 -18.36 -12.31
C ALA A 56 5.76 -19.46 -13.02
N LEU A 57 5.24 -19.16 -14.21
CA LEU A 57 4.38 -20.05 -14.99
C LEU A 57 4.98 -20.31 -16.37
N PRO A 58 4.78 -21.51 -16.94
CA PRO A 58 5.10 -21.78 -18.34
C PRO A 58 4.36 -20.83 -19.30
N PRO A 59 4.85 -20.61 -20.53
CA PRO A 59 4.33 -19.59 -21.45
C PRO A 59 2.80 -19.65 -21.67
N VAL A 60 2.25 -20.84 -21.89
CA VAL A 60 0.79 -21.01 -22.13
C VAL A 60 -0.03 -20.61 -20.89
N PHE A 61 0.40 -21.04 -19.69
CA PHE A 61 -0.25 -20.61 -18.44
C PHE A 61 -0.07 -19.11 -18.19
N GLY A 62 1.09 -18.55 -18.54
CA GLY A 62 1.38 -17.13 -18.46
C GLY A 62 0.44 -16.29 -19.33
N TYR A 63 0.23 -16.72 -20.58
CA TYR A 63 -0.69 -16.09 -21.52
C TYR A 63 -2.14 -16.08 -20.99
N TRP A 64 -2.65 -17.21 -20.52
CA TRP A 64 -4.01 -17.28 -19.97
C TRP A 64 -4.16 -16.53 -18.64
N ARG A 65 -3.10 -16.48 -17.82
CA ARG A 65 -3.05 -15.61 -16.65
C ARG A 65 -3.17 -14.14 -17.04
N GLU A 66 -2.58 -13.70 -18.15
CA GLU A 66 -2.68 -12.29 -18.57
C GLU A 66 -4.13 -11.91 -18.88
N LEU A 67 -4.90 -12.77 -19.56
CA LEU A 67 -6.34 -12.56 -19.76
C LEU A 67 -7.09 -12.39 -18.44
N GLY A 68 -6.85 -13.30 -17.48
CA GLY A 68 -7.46 -13.21 -16.15
C GLY A 68 -7.00 -11.97 -15.37
N THR A 69 -5.72 -11.58 -15.50
CA THR A 69 -5.13 -10.38 -14.87
C THR A 69 -5.77 -9.12 -15.43
N HIS A 70 -6.03 -9.05 -16.74
CA HIS A 70 -6.74 -7.95 -17.38
C HIS A 70 -8.17 -7.82 -16.84
N TYR A 71 -8.88 -8.94 -16.67
CA TYR A 71 -10.20 -8.91 -16.05
C TYR A 71 -10.17 -8.38 -14.62
N VAL A 72 -9.29 -8.93 -13.76
CA VAL A 72 -9.23 -8.50 -12.35
C VAL A 72 -8.81 -7.02 -12.26
N THR A 73 -7.97 -6.54 -13.19
CA THR A 73 -7.65 -5.12 -13.32
C THR A 73 -8.90 -4.29 -13.66
N ALA A 74 -9.73 -4.74 -14.60
CA ALA A 74 -11.00 -4.08 -14.93
C ALA A 74 -11.97 -4.06 -13.74
N VAL A 75 -12.03 -5.14 -12.95
CA VAL A 75 -12.77 -5.19 -11.68
C VAL A 75 -12.26 -4.13 -10.71
N CYS A 76 -10.94 -4.02 -10.50
CA CYS A 76 -10.36 -3.04 -9.57
C CYS A 76 -10.56 -1.58 -10.02
N THR A 77 -10.66 -1.32 -11.33
CA THR A 77 -10.66 0.04 -11.91
C THR A 77 -12.02 0.53 -12.38
N ALA A 78 -13.05 -0.33 -12.38
CA ALA A 78 -14.40 0.10 -12.70
C ALA A 78 -14.89 1.20 -11.71
N PRO A 79 -15.92 1.99 -12.05
CA PRO A 79 -16.61 2.96 -11.17
C PRO A 79 -17.62 2.28 -10.21
N ASP A 80 -17.75 2.74 -8.96
CA ASP A 80 -18.59 2.19 -7.86
C ASP A 80 -18.13 0.86 -7.20
N VAL A 81 -16.96 0.84 -6.55
CA VAL A 81 -16.39 -0.37 -5.92
C VAL A 81 -17.15 -0.81 -4.64
N GLU A 82 -17.83 0.11 -3.92
CA GLU A 82 -18.44 -0.24 -2.61
C GLU A 82 -19.97 -0.46 -2.60
N GLU A 83 -20.78 0.28 -3.37
CA GLU A 83 -22.23 0.37 -3.06
C GLU A 83 -23.19 -0.44 -3.97
N ARG A 84 -22.79 -0.90 -5.17
CA ARG A 84 -23.75 -1.53 -6.13
C ARG A 84 -23.24 -2.72 -6.97
N ARG A 85 -22.15 -3.38 -6.60
CA ARG A 85 -21.40 -4.22 -7.58
C ARG A 85 -21.56 -5.73 -7.60
N ALA A 86 -22.32 -6.36 -6.70
CA ALA A 86 -22.54 -7.80 -6.83
C ALA A 86 -23.28 -8.20 -8.13
N ALA A 87 -23.93 -7.24 -8.81
CA ALA A 87 -24.77 -7.49 -9.98
C ALA A 87 -24.26 -6.92 -11.32
N ALA A 88 -23.29 -6.00 -11.32
CA ALA A 88 -22.85 -5.35 -12.56
C ALA A 88 -21.80 -6.20 -13.28
N GLN A 89 -22.05 -6.53 -14.55
CA GLN A 89 -21.13 -7.25 -15.41
C GLN A 89 -19.94 -6.36 -15.79
N ILE A 90 -18.74 -6.93 -15.83
CA ILE A 90 -17.56 -6.23 -16.34
C ILE A 90 -17.54 -6.35 -17.87
N PRO A 91 -17.65 -5.24 -18.61
CA PRO A 91 -17.66 -5.29 -20.07
C PRO A 91 -16.32 -5.84 -20.59
N ALA A 92 -16.40 -6.69 -21.62
CA ALA A 92 -15.21 -7.18 -22.30
C ALA A 92 -14.43 -6.03 -22.97
N PRO A 93 -13.10 -6.17 -23.12
CA PRO A 93 -12.27 -5.21 -23.84
C PRO A 93 -12.79 -4.92 -25.26
N PRO A 94 -12.45 -3.75 -25.83
CA PRO A 94 -12.76 -3.44 -27.21
C PRO A 94 -12.12 -4.48 -28.15
N PRO A 95 -12.71 -4.74 -29.34
CA PRO A 95 -12.21 -5.73 -30.27
C PRO A 95 -10.72 -5.60 -30.60
N GLU A 96 -10.21 -4.37 -30.76
CA GLU A 96 -8.80 -4.07 -31.06
C GLU A 96 -7.83 -4.60 -29.98
N GLU A 97 -8.21 -4.52 -28.71
CA GLU A 97 -7.42 -5.07 -27.60
C GLU A 97 -7.45 -6.60 -27.61
N LEU A 98 -8.60 -7.19 -27.94
CA LEU A 98 -8.74 -8.65 -28.05
C LEU A 98 -7.99 -9.21 -29.26
N GLU A 99 -7.93 -8.47 -30.37
CA GLU A 99 -7.12 -8.81 -31.54
C GLU A 99 -5.63 -8.84 -31.19
N THR A 100 -5.17 -7.83 -30.43
CA THR A 100 -3.79 -7.77 -29.94
C THR A 100 -3.48 -8.96 -29.03
N LEU A 101 -4.39 -9.33 -28.12
CA LEU A 101 -4.24 -10.51 -27.27
C LEU A 101 -4.19 -11.80 -28.09
N ALA A 102 -5.09 -11.97 -29.05
CA ALA A 102 -5.12 -13.16 -29.91
C ALA A 102 -3.80 -13.32 -30.70
N ALA A 103 -3.25 -12.21 -31.22
CA ALA A 103 -1.98 -12.22 -31.95
C ALA A 103 -0.74 -12.49 -31.06
N ALA A 104 -0.84 -12.24 -29.75
CA ALA A 104 0.26 -12.43 -28.80
C ALA A 104 0.35 -13.86 -28.24
N ALA A 105 -0.54 -14.78 -28.66
CA ALA A 105 -0.57 -16.13 -28.12
C ALA A 105 0.72 -16.92 -28.42
N PRO A 106 1.31 -17.59 -27.41
CA PRO A 106 2.44 -18.48 -27.64
C PRO A 106 1.99 -19.72 -28.43
N PRO A 107 2.93 -20.48 -29.02
CA PRO A 107 2.63 -21.79 -29.57
C PRO A 107 1.93 -22.68 -28.52
N MET A 108 0.68 -23.06 -28.78
CA MET A 108 -0.14 -23.86 -27.88
C MET A 108 -1.14 -24.71 -28.67
N ILE A 109 -1.62 -25.79 -28.06
CA ILE A 109 -2.63 -26.66 -28.67
C ILE A 109 -3.94 -25.87 -28.79
N GLY A 110 -4.46 -25.77 -30.01
CA GLY A 110 -5.69 -25.04 -30.32
C GLY A 110 -5.53 -23.54 -30.53
N ALA A 111 -4.30 -23.05 -30.70
CA ALA A 111 -4.04 -21.64 -31.02
C ALA A 111 -4.79 -21.16 -32.27
N GLU A 112 -5.04 -22.06 -33.24
CA GLU A 112 -5.79 -21.78 -34.46
C GLU A 112 -7.27 -21.42 -34.24
N TYR A 113 -7.83 -21.78 -33.08
CA TYR A 113 -9.21 -21.44 -32.70
C TYR A 113 -9.31 -20.13 -31.93
N LEU A 114 -8.17 -19.52 -31.58
CA LEU A 114 -8.13 -18.32 -30.76
C LEU A 114 -8.52 -17.10 -31.59
N THR A 115 -9.76 -16.66 -31.40
CA THR A 115 -10.35 -15.52 -32.10
C THR A 115 -10.87 -14.48 -31.09
N VAL A 116 -11.17 -13.28 -31.57
CA VAL A 116 -11.80 -12.21 -30.77
C VAL A 116 -13.09 -12.69 -30.11
N SER A 117 -13.92 -13.46 -30.83
CA SER A 117 -15.18 -13.99 -30.30
C SER A 117 -14.94 -15.02 -29.20
N VAL A 118 -13.91 -15.88 -29.34
CA VAL A 118 -13.55 -16.85 -28.30
C VAL A 118 -13.01 -16.14 -27.06
N LEU A 119 -12.13 -15.15 -27.21
CA LEU A 119 -11.63 -14.35 -26.07
C LEU A 119 -12.76 -13.60 -25.36
N ARG A 120 -13.75 -13.09 -26.09
CA ARG A 120 -14.95 -12.46 -25.52
C ARG A 120 -15.79 -13.46 -24.74
N ALA A 121 -16.03 -14.65 -25.28
CA ALA A 121 -16.78 -15.70 -24.58
C ALA A 121 -16.05 -16.14 -23.29
N LEU A 122 -14.73 -16.34 -23.34
CA LEU A 122 -13.93 -16.66 -22.15
C LEU A 122 -13.94 -15.53 -21.12
N TRP A 123 -13.99 -14.26 -21.54
CA TRP A 123 -14.16 -13.12 -20.64
C TRP A 123 -15.51 -13.16 -19.91
N GLU A 124 -16.60 -13.44 -20.63
CA GLU A 124 -17.95 -13.56 -20.07
C GLU A 124 -18.07 -14.74 -19.09
N GLU A 125 -17.46 -15.89 -19.42
CA GLU A 125 -17.38 -17.05 -18.53
C GLU A 125 -16.59 -16.73 -17.25
N LEU A 126 -15.50 -15.98 -17.39
CA LEU A 126 -14.71 -15.53 -16.24
C LEU A 126 -15.47 -14.52 -15.39
N ASP A 127 -16.26 -13.62 -16.01
CA ASP A 127 -17.15 -12.71 -15.27
C ASP A 127 -18.21 -13.45 -14.45
N ALA A 128 -18.82 -14.48 -15.05
CA ALA A 128 -19.78 -15.34 -14.37
C ALA A 128 -19.13 -16.11 -13.21
N ALA A 129 -17.92 -16.64 -13.41
CA ALA A 129 -17.15 -17.32 -12.37
C ALA A 129 -16.80 -16.38 -11.22
N PHE A 130 -16.36 -15.16 -11.51
CA PHE A 130 -16.05 -14.14 -10.50
C PHE A 130 -17.27 -13.79 -9.65
N ARG A 131 -18.41 -13.51 -10.27
CA ARG A 131 -19.66 -13.20 -9.55
C ARG A 131 -20.12 -14.36 -8.67
N THR A 132 -20.02 -15.59 -9.18
CA THR A 132 -20.33 -16.81 -8.43
C THR A 132 -19.44 -16.92 -7.19
N GLU A 133 -18.11 -16.89 -7.36
CA GLU A 133 -17.17 -17.05 -6.24
C GLU A 133 -17.21 -15.89 -5.24
N LEU A 134 -17.45 -14.67 -5.70
CA LEU A 134 -17.65 -13.51 -4.83
C LEU A 134 -18.89 -13.73 -3.94
N SER A 135 -20.01 -14.17 -4.53
CA SER A 135 -21.25 -14.45 -3.79
C SER A 135 -21.09 -15.58 -2.77
N GLU A 136 -20.39 -16.66 -3.14
CA GLU A 136 -20.07 -17.78 -2.26
C GLU A 136 -19.21 -17.35 -1.07
N SER A 137 -18.29 -16.41 -1.30
CA SER A 137 -17.37 -15.92 -0.27
C SER A 137 -18.02 -15.05 0.80
N LYS A 138 -19.21 -14.49 0.53
CA LYS A 138 -19.94 -13.55 1.40
C LYS A 138 -19.09 -12.38 1.91
N ALA A 139 -18.05 -12.00 1.18
CA ALA A 139 -17.14 -10.94 1.56
C ALA A 139 -17.22 -9.76 0.59
N PRO A 140 -16.81 -8.56 1.04
CA PRO A 140 -16.56 -7.44 0.14
C PRO A 140 -15.54 -7.80 -0.94
N ILE A 141 -15.67 -7.16 -2.10
CA ILE A 141 -14.80 -7.40 -3.25
C ILE A 141 -13.31 -7.23 -2.94
N GLN A 142 -12.97 -6.20 -2.14
CA GLN A 142 -11.60 -5.92 -1.72
C GLN A 142 -11.04 -7.06 -0.86
N ASP A 143 -11.83 -7.59 0.08
CA ASP A 143 -11.41 -8.70 0.93
C ASP A 143 -11.30 -10.01 0.14
N PHE A 144 -12.20 -10.24 -0.81
CA PHE A 144 -12.12 -11.37 -1.74
C PHE A 144 -10.81 -11.34 -2.55
N LEU A 145 -10.50 -10.21 -3.18
CA LEU A 145 -9.29 -10.04 -3.97
C LEU A 145 -8.01 -10.09 -3.11
N LYS A 146 -8.03 -9.49 -1.92
CA LYS A 146 -6.93 -9.55 -0.95
C LYS A 146 -6.59 -10.98 -0.55
N ARG A 147 -7.60 -11.86 -0.38
CA ARG A 147 -7.39 -13.28 -0.08
C ARG A 147 -6.78 -14.05 -1.25
N ARG A 148 -6.98 -13.60 -2.50
CA ARG A 148 -6.36 -14.19 -3.70
C ARG A 148 -4.93 -13.73 -3.88
N SER A 149 -4.71 -12.42 -3.82
CA SER A 149 -3.38 -11.83 -3.78
C SER A 149 -3.44 -10.44 -3.15
N PRO A 150 -2.63 -10.14 -2.12
CA PRO A 150 -2.57 -8.82 -1.51
C PRO A 150 -2.21 -7.69 -2.49
N ALA A 151 -1.57 -8.03 -3.62
CA ALA A 151 -1.18 -7.08 -4.66
C ALA A 151 -2.38 -6.36 -5.31
N TRP A 152 -3.56 -6.99 -5.34
CA TRP A 152 -4.75 -6.41 -5.95
C TRP A 152 -5.29 -5.17 -5.25
N ASN A 153 -5.01 -5.02 -3.95
CA ASN A 153 -5.37 -3.83 -3.19
C ASN A 153 -4.68 -2.57 -3.70
N LEU A 154 -3.60 -2.69 -4.48
CA LEU A 154 -2.85 -1.53 -4.99
C LEU A 154 -3.38 -1.04 -6.33
N VAL A 155 -4.07 -1.89 -7.09
CA VAL A 155 -4.53 -1.59 -8.46
C VAL A 155 -5.72 -0.64 -8.41
N GLY A 156 -5.73 0.35 -9.31
CA GLY A 156 -6.77 1.38 -9.36
C GLY A 156 -6.70 2.42 -8.24
N ARG A 157 -5.69 2.36 -7.36
CA ARG A 157 -5.53 3.33 -6.26
C ARG A 157 -4.55 4.44 -6.59
N VAL A 158 -4.90 5.64 -6.14
CA VAL A 158 -4.00 6.80 -6.12
C VAL A 158 -3.06 6.70 -4.92
N HIS A 159 -1.79 6.98 -5.17
CA HIS A 159 -0.72 6.97 -4.20
C HIS A 159 -0.13 8.36 -4.07
N PHE A 160 -0.01 8.85 -2.84
CA PHE A 160 0.73 10.07 -2.52
C PHE A 160 2.10 9.67 -2.00
N ASN A 161 3.14 10.01 -2.76
CA ASN A 161 4.50 9.61 -2.45
C ASN A 161 5.26 10.82 -1.90
N LEU A 162 5.79 10.70 -0.69
CA LEU A 162 6.70 11.64 -0.06
C LEU A 162 8.09 11.01 -0.02
N ALA A 163 9.09 11.73 -0.53
CA ALA A 163 10.48 11.30 -0.51
C ALA A 163 11.40 12.42 0.00
N GLU A 164 12.53 12.06 0.61
CA GLU A 164 13.59 13.02 0.97
C GLU A 164 14.36 13.46 -0.28
N ASN A 165 14.53 14.76 -0.44
CA ASN A 165 15.38 15.40 -1.45
C ASN A 165 16.55 16.12 -0.77
N ARG A 166 17.59 15.38 -0.39
CA ARG A 166 18.75 15.92 0.36
C ARG A 166 19.64 16.89 -0.43
N LYS A 167 19.31 17.16 -1.71
CA LYS A 167 20.04 18.10 -2.56
C LYS A 167 19.46 19.52 -2.49
N ASP A 168 18.40 19.72 -1.72
CA ASP A 168 17.63 20.96 -1.69
C ASP A 168 17.31 21.35 -0.24
N ASP A 169 18.08 22.27 0.31
CA ASP A 169 17.93 22.66 1.71
C ASP A 169 16.64 23.47 1.96
N ALA A 170 16.12 24.17 0.95
CA ALA A 170 14.91 24.98 1.07
C ALA A 170 13.64 24.13 0.96
N ALA A 171 13.64 23.12 0.10
CA ALA A 171 12.55 22.17 -0.07
C ALA A 171 13.08 20.72 -0.08
N PRO A 172 13.44 20.19 1.11
CA PRO A 172 14.14 18.91 1.24
C PRO A 172 13.22 17.70 1.08
N PHE A 173 11.99 17.89 0.61
CA PHE A 173 11.05 16.83 0.29
C PHE A 173 10.58 16.94 -1.15
N ALA A 174 10.26 15.79 -1.73
CA ALA A 174 9.58 15.69 -3.02
C ALA A 174 8.23 15.00 -2.82
N PHE A 175 7.20 15.56 -3.46
CA PHE A 175 5.87 14.97 -3.52
C PHE A 175 5.52 14.58 -4.94
N LEU A 176 4.88 13.43 -5.11
CA LEU A 176 4.31 13.01 -6.37
C LEU A 176 3.06 12.15 -6.15
N ALA A 177 1.96 12.52 -6.79
CA ALA A 177 0.80 11.65 -6.93
C ALA A 177 1.02 10.65 -8.08
N THR A 178 0.82 9.36 -7.82
CA THR A 178 0.88 8.29 -8.82
C THR A 178 -0.38 7.43 -8.75
N TYR A 179 -0.62 6.61 -9.76
CA TYR A 179 -1.64 5.57 -9.74
C TYR A 179 -1.07 4.24 -10.21
N THR A 180 -1.75 3.15 -9.86
CA THR A 180 -1.40 1.80 -10.30
C THR A 180 -2.40 1.33 -11.36
N PRO A 181 -2.10 1.47 -12.66
CA PRO A 181 -3.01 1.00 -13.72
C PRO A 181 -3.13 -0.52 -13.73
N ARG A 182 -2.05 -1.25 -13.42
CA ARG A 182 -1.98 -2.72 -13.49
C ARG A 182 -0.83 -3.28 -12.66
N LEU A 183 -0.84 -4.59 -12.44
CA LEU A 183 0.30 -5.35 -11.93
C LEU A 183 1.22 -5.78 -13.07
N SER A 184 2.52 -5.92 -12.78
CA SER A 184 3.46 -6.56 -13.71
C SER A 184 3.29 -8.09 -13.71
N ALA A 185 3.91 -8.76 -14.69
CA ALA A 185 3.97 -10.22 -14.75
C ALA A 185 4.57 -10.89 -13.49
N HIS A 186 5.30 -10.13 -12.67
CA HIS A 186 5.87 -10.54 -11.38
C HIS A 186 5.08 -10.01 -10.16
N ALA A 187 3.79 -9.68 -10.31
CA ALA A 187 2.93 -9.11 -9.27
C ALA A 187 3.41 -7.79 -8.65
N LYS A 188 4.33 -7.06 -9.30
CA LYS A 188 4.78 -5.75 -8.81
C LYS A 188 3.86 -4.66 -9.35
N ALA A 189 3.30 -3.84 -8.47
CA ALA A 189 2.54 -2.66 -8.84
C ALA A 189 3.43 -1.71 -9.65
N GLN A 190 2.99 -1.35 -10.87
CA GLN A 190 3.63 -0.33 -11.68
C GLN A 190 2.99 1.01 -11.33
N HIS A 191 3.80 2.01 -10.96
CA HIS A 191 3.32 3.33 -10.59
C HIS A 191 3.59 4.31 -11.73
N LEU A 192 2.54 4.97 -12.21
CA LEU A 192 2.65 6.04 -13.20
C LEU A 192 2.24 7.38 -12.58
N PRO A 193 2.88 8.51 -12.95
CA PRO A 193 2.46 9.83 -12.50
C PRO A 193 0.97 10.06 -12.76
N LEU A 194 0.24 10.66 -11.81
CA LEU A 194 -1.20 10.88 -11.97
C LEU A 194 -1.53 11.75 -13.20
N GLY A 195 -0.66 12.69 -13.56
CA GLY A 195 -0.79 13.47 -14.79
C GLY A 195 -0.74 12.65 -16.08
N GLN A 196 -0.23 11.41 -16.05
CA GLN A 196 -0.27 10.49 -17.19
C GLN A 196 -1.69 9.94 -17.41
N ALA A 197 -2.47 9.73 -16.34
CA ALA A 197 -3.86 9.30 -16.44
C ALA A 197 -4.72 10.31 -17.23
N LEU A 198 -4.44 11.60 -17.09
CA LEU A 198 -5.13 12.65 -17.87
C LEU A 198 -4.88 12.53 -19.38
N ARG A 199 -3.70 12.07 -19.78
CA ARG A 199 -3.35 11.86 -21.20
C ARG A 199 -3.91 10.55 -21.73
N GLU A 200 -3.78 9.47 -20.95
CA GLU A 200 -4.25 8.13 -21.33
C GLU A 200 -5.78 8.06 -21.41
N TYR A 201 -6.48 8.81 -20.56
CA TYR A 201 -7.95 8.81 -20.49
C TYR A 201 -8.59 10.06 -21.10
N ALA A 202 -7.87 10.80 -21.96
CA ALA A 202 -8.36 12.03 -22.60
C ALA A 202 -9.55 11.81 -23.57
N GLY A 203 -9.94 10.56 -23.87
CA GLY A 203 -11.08 10.22 -24.72
C GLY A 203 -12.38 9.98 -23.95
N ALA A 204 -13.53 10.29 -24.58
CA ALA A 204 -14.87 10.12 -23.98
C ALA A 204 -15.14 8.70 -23.45
N ALA A 205 -14.57 7.67 -24.10
CA ALA A 205 -14.70 6.26 -23.71
C ALA A 205 -14.04 5.92 -22.35
N ASN A 206 -13.16 6.77 -21.84
CA ASN A 206 -12.39 6.51 -20.61
C ASN A 206 -12.68 7.51 -19.48
N LYS A 207 -13.63 8.43 -19.67
CA LYS A 207 -13.98 9.45 -18.67
C LYS A 207 -14.42 8.85 -17.34
N GLU A 208 -15.21 7.78 -17.37
CA GLU A 208 -15.69 7.11 -16.15
C GLU A 208 -14.55 6.45 -15.35
N ARG A 209 -13.56 5.86 -16.03
CA ARG A 209 -12.37 5.30 -15.40
C ARG A 209 -11.52 6.37 -14.72
N LEU A 210 -11.33 7.52 -15.40
CA LEU A 210 -10.64 8.66 -14.81
C LEU A 210 -11.39 9.22 -13.59
N LEU A 211 -12.72 9.34 -13.66
CA LEU A 211 -13.53 9.79 -12.53
C LEU A 211 -13.43 8.83 -11.34
N SER A 212 -13.51 7.51 -11.59
CA SER A 212 -13.32 6.49 -10.55
C SER A 212 -11.94 6.61 -9.88
N LEU A 213 -10.88 6.78 -10.67
CA LEU A 213 -9.52 6.96 -10.18
C LEU A 213 -9.36 8.22 -9.32
N LEU A 214 -10.02 9.32 -9.69
CA LEU A 214 -9.90 10.61 -8.99
C LEU A 214 -10.89 10.74 -7.81
N LEU A 215 -11.89 9.88 -7.68
CA LEU A 215 -12.89 9.95 -6.62
C LEU A 215 -12.29 9.93 -5.20
N PRO A 216 -11.32 9.05 -4.87
CA PRO A 216 -10.63 9.09 -3.57
C PRO A 216 -9.94 10.43 -3.30
N VAL A 217 -9.35 11.03 -4.33
CA VAL A 217 -8.65 12.32 -4.24
C VAL A 217 -9.63 13.45 -3.98
N GLN A 218 -10.80 13.43 -4.63
CA GLN A 218 -11.87 14.40 -4.37
C GLN A 218 -12.43 14.29 -2.95
N ARG A 219 -12.74 13.07 -2.49
CA ARG A 219 -13.20 12.81 -1.10
C ARG A 219 -12.19 13.28 -0.05
N ALA A 220 -10.90 13.08 -0.32
CA ALA A 220 -9.84 13.58 0.53
C ALA A 220 -9.81 15.12 0.56
N ALA A 221 -9.96 15.76 -0.59
CA ALA A 221 -9.94 17.22 -0.72
C ALA A 221 -11.07 17.93 0.04
N GLU A 222 -12.22 17.27 0.23
CA GLU A 222 -13.32 17.79 1.06
C GLU A 222 -12.91 17.97 2.53
N LYS A 223 -11.98 17.14 3.03
CA LYS A 223 -11.52 17.16 4.42
C LYS A 223 -10.15 17.82 4.60
N CYS A 224 -9.39 17.97 3.52
CA CYS A 224 -8.02 18.51 3.51
C CYS A 224 -7.94 19.79 2.67
N PRO A 225 -8.03 20.99 3.29
CA PRO A 225 -8.04 22.27 2.56
C PRO A 225 -6.79 22.49 1.69
N TRP A 226 -5.62 22.06 2.15
CA TRP A 226 -4.38 22.17 1.38
C TRP A 226 -4.42 21.32 0.10
N LEU A 227 -5.05 20.14 0.17
CA LEU A 227 -5.20 19.25 -0.99
C LEU A 227 -6.19 19.85 -1.99
N LYS A 228 -7.29 20.46 -1.51
CA LYS A 228 -8.24 21.17 -2.37
C LYS A 228 -7.55 22.29 -3.14
N ALA A 229 -6.76 23.13 -2.46
CA ALA A 229 -6.00 24.20 -3.10
C ALA A 229 -5.01 23.67 -4.16
N MET A 230 -4.31 22.57 -3.84
CA MET A 230 -3.36 21.92 -4.76
C MET A 230 -4.06 21.33 -6.00
N ILE A 231 -5.27 20.80 -5.85
CA ILE A 231 -6.09 20.31 -6.98
C ILE A 231 -6.57 21.47 -7.84
N ASP A 232 -7.07 22.55 -7.23
CA ASP A 232 -7.58 23.73 -7.93
C ASP A 232 -6.48 24.41 -8.75
N ALA A 233 -5.25 24.40 -8.24
CA ALA A 233 -4.07 24.90 -8.96
C ALA A 233 -3.52 23.93 -10.02
N GLY A 234 -4.02 22.69 -10.08
CA GLY A 234 -3.54 21.64 -10.99
C GLY A 234 -2.18 21.04 -10.59
N GLU A 235 -1.63 21.40 -9.44
CA GLU A 235 -0.31 21.00 -8.97
C GLU A 235 -0.20 19.50 -8.68
N ILE A 236 -1.31 18.86 -8.29
CA ILE A 236 -1.38 17.43 -7.98
C ILE A 236 -0.93 16.51 -9.13
N PHE A 237 -0.95 17.01 -10.37
CA PHE A 237 -0.58 16.26 -11.56
C PHE A 237 0.93 16.33 -11.88
N HIS A 238 1.70 17.05 -11.08
CA HIS A 238 3.13 17.31 -11.29
C HIS A 238 3.97 16.93 -10.06
N PRO A 239 5.26 16.59 -10.23
CA PRO A 239 6.19 16.49 -9.11
C PRO A 239 6.38 17.86 -8.44
N LEU A 240 6.28 17.90 -7.12
CA LEU A 240 6.42 19.12 -6.32
C LEU A 240 7.64 19.02 -5.39
N ARG A 241 8.28 20.17 -5.19
CA ARG A 241 9.31 20.37 -4.14
C ARG A 241 8.60 20.90 -2.91
N TRP A 242 8.76 20.22 -1.78
CA TRP A 242 8.04 20.49 -0.54
C TRP A 242 8.97 20.90 0.59
N THR A 243 8.53 21.89 1.34
CA THR A 243 9.15 22.31 2.60
C THR A 243 8.82 21.32 3.72
N PRO A 244 9.52 21.37 4.87
CA PRO A 244 9.15 20.60 6.05
C PRO A 244 7.70 20.84 6.52
N ALA A 245 7.18 22.06 6.33
CA ALA A 245 5.81 22.41 6.68
C ALA A 245 4.79 21.71 5.77
N ASP A 246 5.08 21.56 4.48
CA ASP A 246 4.20 20.84 3.55
C ASP A 246 4.16 19.34 3.90
N ALA A 247 5.33 18.75 4.18
CA ALA A 247 5.45 17.35 4.58
C ALA A 247 4.70 17.03 5.88
N ILE A 248 4.80 17.87 6.91
CA ILE A 248 4.08 17.62 8.17
C ILE A 248 2.55 17.75 8.02
N ARG A 249 2.06 18.60 7.10
CA ARG A 249 0.63 18.67 6.78
C ARG A 249 0.13 17.35 6.18
N LEU A 250 0.86 16.81 5.19
CA LEU A 250 0.55 15.50 4.61
C LEU A 250 0.51 14.41 5.70
N LEU A 251 1.54 14.38 6.56
CA LEU A 251 1.62 13.37 7.62
C LEU A 251 0.48 13.53 8.63
N THR A 252 0.13 14.75 9.02
CA THR A 252 -0.98 15.03 9.95
C THR A 252 -2.30 14.50 9.39
N ASP A 253 -2.57 14.77 8.12
CA ASP A 253 -3.82 14.39 7.45
C ASP A 253 -3.81 12.97 6.88
N MET A 254 -2.69 12.23 7.00
CA MET A 254 -2.55 10.87 6.48
C MET A 254 -3.74 9.95 6.82
N PRO A 255 -4.29 9.92 8.06
CA PRO A 255 -5.47 9.09 8.35
C PRO A 255 -6.72 9.49 7.56
N LEU A 256 -6.90 10.78 7.27
CA LEU A 256 -8.02 11.29 6.46
C LEU A 256 -7.87 10.86 5.00
N LEU A 257 -6.64 10.95 4.46
CA LEU A 257 -6.30 10.52 3.11
C LEU A 257 -6.53 9.02 2.92
N GLU A 258 -6.06 8.20 3.87
CA GLU A 258 -6.22 6.75 3.85
C GLU A 258 -7.69 6.32 3.96
N THR A 259 -8.46 7.00 4.82
CA THR A 259 -9.91 6.77 4.94
C THR A 259 -10.64 7.12 3.64
N ALA A 260 -10.16 8.11 2.88
CA ALA A 260 -10.72 8.46 1.58
C ALA A 260 -10.31 7.49 0.45
N GLY A 261 -9.38 6.57 0.71
CA GLY A 261 -8.91 5.57 -0.25
C GLY A 261 -7.57 5.92 -0.94
N VAL A 262 -6.91 7.01 -0.54
CA VAL A 262 -5.57 7.38 -1.03
C VAL A 262 -4.51 6.65 -0.22
N VAL A 263 -3.57 6.00 -0.91
CA VAL A 263 -2.45 5.30 -0.25
C VAL A 263 -1.30 6.28 -0.05
N VAL A 264 -0.86 6.50 1.19
CA VAL A 264 0.28 7.37 1.46
C VAL A 264 1.56 6.54 1.58
N ARG A 265 2.60 6.93 0.85
CA ARG A 265 3.93 6.33 0.91
C ARG A 265 4.93 7.38 1.39
N VAL A 266 5.71 7.02 2.39
CA VAL A 266 6.70 7.90 3.02
C VAL A 266 8.09 7.26 2.96
N PRO A 267 9.17 7.98 3.29
CA PRO A 267 10.52 7.41 3.33
C PRO A 267 10.60 6.13 4.18
N GLY A 268 11.22 5.08 3.64
CA GLY A 268 11.27 3.77 4.30
C GLY A 268 12.01 3.74 5.65
N ALA A 269 12.77 4.78 5.97
CA ALA A 269 13.41 4.94 7.28
C ALA A 269 12.41 5.30 8.40
N TRP A 270 11.19 5.72 8.06
CA TRP A 270 10.17 6.16 9.01
C TRP A 270 9.31 4.98 9.48
N ARG A 271 9.59 4.51 10.69
CA ARG A 271 8.85 3.39 11.30
C ARG A 271 7.37 3.76 11.46
N ALA A 272 6.48 2.82 11.14
CA ALA A 272 5.03 3.04 11.16
C ALA A 272 4.55 4.27 10.36
N GLY A 273 5.30 4.66 9.32
CA GLY A 273 4.96 5.79 8.46
C GLY A 273 5.19 7.17 9.07
N ARG A 274 5.92 7.26 10.20
CA ARG A 274 6.19 8.52 10.89
C ARG A 274 7.69 8.72 11.15
N PRO A 275 8.20 9.95 11.03
CA PRO A 275 9.54 10.26 11.51
C PRO A 275 9.60 10.07 13.03
N PRO A 276 10.77 9.69 13.57
CA PRO A 276 10.94 9.48 15.00
C PRO A 276 10.66 10.77 15.77
N ARG A 277 10.19 10.59 17.01
CA ARG A 277 9.90 11.68 17.95
C ARG A 277 10.79 11.53 19.17
N PRO A 278 11.25 12.62 19.79
CA PRO A 278 11.97 12.54 21.06
C PRO A 278 11.06 11.93 22.13
N GLN A 279 11.58 10.93 22.86
CA GLN A 279 10.89 10.24 23.95
C GLN A 279 11.69 10.37 25.23
N VAL A 280 11.01 10.36 26.37
CA VAL A 280 11.67 10.29 27.68
C VAL A 280 11.90 8.83 28.00
N SER A 281 13.15 8.48 28.28
CA SER A 281 13.50 7.19 28.87
C SER A 281 13.93 7.45 30.32
N ALA A 282 13.45 6.63 31.26
CA ALA A 282 13.93 6.67 32.63
C ALA A 282 14.54 5.32 33.01
N THR A 283 15.76 5.37 33.55
CA THR A 283 16.46 4.22 34.11
C THR A 283 16.42 4.31 35.62
N VAL A 284 16.04 3.20 36.25
CA VAL A 284 15.94 3.04 37.71
C VAL A 284 16.94 1.98 38.15
N GLY A 285 17.84 2.31 39.09
CA GLY A 285 18.72 1.31 39.71
C GLY A 285 20.08 1.10 39.04
N GLY A 286 20.64 2.10 38.37
CA GLY A 286 21.98 2.03 37.75
C GLY A 286 23.17 1.89 38.71
N LYS A 287 22.94 2.06 40.02
CA LYS A 287 23.92 1.83 41.10
C LYS A 287 23.36 0.83 42.10
N ALA A 288 24.20 -0.09 42.58
CA ALA A 288 23.83 -1.02 43.63
C ALA A 288 23.42 -0.24 44.90
N PRO A 289 22.23 -0.50 45.48
CA PRO A 289 21.79 0.19 46.68
C PRO A 289 22.75 -0.12 47.83
N SER A 290 23.17 0.92 48.56
CA SER A 290 24.10 0.82 49.69
C SER A 290 23.49 0.17 50.95
N ALA A 291 22.17 -0.11 50.95
CA ALA A 291 21.48 -0.78 52.06
C ALA A 291 20.32 -1.67 51.56
N LEU A 292 20.17 -2.84 52.18
CA LEU A 292 19.03 -3.74 52.01
C LEU A 292 17.90 -3.28 52.97
N GLY A 293 16.95 -2.50 52.46
CA GLY A 293 15.76 -2.04 53.19
C GLY A 293 14.72 -1.47 52.24
N THR A 294 13.47 -1.32 52.70
CA THR A 294 12.35 -0.75 51.92
C THR A 294 12.55 0.72 51.53
N ASP A 295 13.52 1.41 52.14
CA ASP A 295 13.95 2.79 51.85
C ASP A 295 15.17 2.86 50.91
N ALA A 296 15.44 1.79 50.14
CA ALA A 296 16.52 1.79 49.18
C ALA A 296 16.32 2.87 48.09
N LEU A 297 17.11 3.94 48.18
CA LEU A 297 17.14 5.01 47.20
C LEU A 297 17.61 4.47 45.85
N LEU A 298 16.73 4.53 44.84
CA LEU A 298 17.04 4.08 43.48
C LEU A 298 17.76 5.20 42.73
N ASP A 299 18.89 4.90 42.07
CA ASP A 299 19.53 5.83 41.12
C ASP A 299 18.57 6.02 39.94
N PHE A 300 17.94 7.19 39.91
CA PHE A 300 16.95 7.57 38.91
C PHE A 300 17.59 8.53 37.92
N ARG A 301 17.64 8.12 36.64
CA ARG A 301 18.12 8.99 35.56
C ARG A 301 17.08 8.97 34.46
N MET A 302 16.51 10.13 34.14
CA MET A 302 15.79 10.27 32.88
C MET A 302 16.65 10.97 31.85
N GLU A 303 16.46 10.57 30.60
CA GLU A 303 17.14 11.14 29.45
C GLU A 303 16.18 11.19 28.26
N LEU A 304 16.36 12.21 27.43
CA LEU A 304 15.63 12.30 26.18
C LEU A 304 16.35 11.41 25.16
N THR A 305 15.62 10.48 24.57
CA THR A 305 16.13 9.57 23.54
C THR A 305 15.39 9.77 22.23
N LEU A 306 16.05 9.40 21.14
CA LEU A 306 15.50 9.32 19.80
C LEU A 306 15.84 7.93 19.25
N ASP A 307 14.84 7.09 19.02
CA ASP A 307 15.02 5.67 18.66
C ASP A 307 15.95 4.90 19.62
N GLY A 308 15.93 5.25 20.92
CA GLY A 308 16.78 4.62 21.95
C GLY A 308 18.18 5.23 22.08
N GLU A 309 18.57 6.17 21.22
CA GLU A 309 19.83 6.91 21.39
C GLU A 309 19.62 8.19 22.20
N ARG A 310 20.47 8.43 23.20
CA ARG A 310 20.45 9.66 23.99
C ARG A 310 20.70 10.91 23.13
N LEU A 311 19.88 11.93 23.33
CA LEU A 311 20.07 13.27 22.80
C LEU A 311 20.95 14.11 23.74
N SER A 312 21.91 14.83 23.17
CA SER A 312 22.79 15.74 23.90
C SER A 312 22.07 17.05 24.25
N ALA A 313 22.58 17.78 25.24
CA ALA A 313 22.01 19.06 25.65
C ALA A 313 21.96 20.10 24.50
N SER A 314 22.95 20.09 23.60
CA SER A 314 22.98 20.98 22.44
C SER A 314 21.92 20.60 21.40
N GLU A 315 21.65 19.31 21.21
CA GLU A 315 20.58 18.83 20.32
C GLU A 315 19.20 19.16 20.89
N ILE A 316 18.98 18.96 22.19
CA ILE A 316 17.74 19.34 22.86
C ILE A 316 17.50 20.85 22.71
N SER A 317 18.54 21.66 22.93
CA SER A 317 18.47 23.12 22.77
C SER A 317 18.13 23.51 21.33
N LYS A 318 18.72 22.84 20.32
CA LYS A 318 18.40 23.05 18.90
C LYS A 318 16.94 22.72 18.60
N LEU A 319 16.44 21.59 19.10
CA LEU A 319 15.04 21.17 18.90
C LEU A 319 14.05 22.19 19.48
N LEU A 320 14.34 22.71 20.68
CA LEU A 320 13.52 23.73 21.35
C LEU A 320 13.61 25.11 20.69
N ALA A 321 14.73 25.45 20.05
CA ALA A 321 14.93 26.73 19.37
C ALA A 321 14.37 26.74 17.93
N GLY A 322 14.23 25.56 17.31
CA GLY A 322 13.71 25.40 15.96
C GLY A 322 12.21 25.67 15.82
N SER A 323 11.65 25.34 14.65
CA SER A 323 10.21 25.43 14.38
C SER A 323 9.49 24.11 14.69
N ASP A 324 8.19 24.16 14.94
CA ASP A 324 7.36 22.94 15.03
C ASP A 324 7.34 22.18 13.70
N GLY A 325 7.06 20.87 13.78
CA GLY A 325 6.99 20.00 12.62
C GLY A 325 8.25 19.17 12.46
N LEU A 326 8.92 19.24 11.31
CA LEU A 326 10.09 18.40 11.01
C LEU A 326 11.40 19.17 11.15
N GLN A 327 12.30 18.66 11.97
CA GLN A 327 13.65 19.19 12.15
C GLN A 327 14.71 18.11 11.87
N LEU A 328 15.84 18.50 11.30
CA LEU A 328 16.93 17.58 10.97
C LEU A 328 17.93 17.49 12.12
N ILE A 329 18.09 16.31 12.72
CA ILE A 329 19.07 16.02 13.78
C ILE A 329 19.86 14.78 13.41
N ARG A 330 21.20 14.87 13.44
CA ARG A 330 22.11 13.77 13.05
C ARG A 330 21.77 13.17 11.68
N GLY A 331 21.35 14.01 10.72
CA GLY A 331 20.94 13.56 9.38
C GLY A 331 19.62 12.77 9.32
N ARG A 332 18.83 12.75 10.40
CA ARG A 332 17.49 12.14 10.47
C ARG A 332 16.44 13.24 10.67
N TRP A 333 15.32 13.12 9.97
CA TRP A 333 14.15 13.97 10.22
C TRP A 333 13.45 13.52 11.49
N VAL A 334 13.19 14.47 12.38
CA VAL A 334 12.55 14.26 13.68
C VAL A 334 11.31 15.12 13.74
N GLU A 335 10.20 14.53 14.17
CA GLU A 335 8.98 15.29 14.42
C GLU A 335 9.02 15.91 15.82
N VAL A 336 8.83 17.22 15.87
CA VAL A 336 8.97 18.06 17.06
C VAL A 336 7.68 18.84 17.25
N ASN A 337 7.10 18.67 18.44
CA ASN A 337 6.11 19.59 18.98
C ASN A 337 6.77 20.28 20.19
N ARG A 338 7.12 21.55 20.04
CA ARG A 338 7.91 22.32 21.01
C ARG A 338 7.18 22.49 22.33
N GLU A 339 5.86 22.70 22.30
CA GLU A 339 5.07 22.80 23.52
C GLU A 339 5.02 21.48 24.29
N LYS A 340 4.82 20.36 23.58
CA LYS A 340 4.83 19.03 24.20
C LYS A 340 6.22 18.69 24.73
N LEU A 341 7.26 18.95 23.94
CA LEU A 341 8.65 18.72 24.33
C LEU A 341 9.05 19.59 25.53
N GLY A 342 8.68 20.87 25.52
CA GLY A 342 8.92 21.80 26.63
C GLY A 342 8.23 21.33 27.91
N ARG A 343 6.94 20.99 27.84
CA ARG A 343 6.20 20.43 28.98
C ARG A 343 6.83 19.14 29.53
N MET A 344 7.25 18.24 28.64
CA MET A 344 7.94 17.01 29.03
C MET A 344 9.26 17.32 29.75
N LEU A 345 10.02 18.30 29.29
CA LEU A 345 11.29 18.70 29.91
C LEU A 345 11.08 19.43 31.26
N ASP A 346 10.03 20.24 31.39
CA ASP A 346 9.72 20.91 32.65
C ASP A 346 9.24 19.90 33.71
N GLN A 347 8.41 18.94 33.31
CA GLN A 347 8.02 17.83 34.19
C GLN A 347 9.24 17.00 34.61
N PHE A 348 10.17 16.75 33.68
CA PHE A 348 11.44 16.09 33.99
C PHE A 348 12.27 16.84 35.03
N ARG A 349 12.45 18.16 34.87
CA ARG A 349 13.20 18.97 35.85
C ARG A 349 12.58 18.94 37.23
N GLN A 350 11.25 18.97 37.33
CA GLN A 350 10.55 18.85 38.62
C GLN A 350 10.80 17.50 39.28
N VAL A 351 10.84 16.42 38.50
CA VAL A 351 11.12 15.06 38.99
C VAL A 351 12.56 14.94 39.48
N GLU A 352 13.55 15.46 38.73
CA GLU A 352 14.95 15.46 39.17
C GLU A 352 15.16 16.25 40.47
N GLN A 353 14.50 17.41 40.60
CA GLN A 353 14.56 18.22 41.82
C GLN A 353 13.97 17.49 43.03
N ALA A 354 12.83 16.82 42.85
CA ALA A 354 12.23 16.02 43.92
C ALA A 354 13.12 14.83 44.33
N ALA A 355 13.72 14.13 43.35
CA ALA A 355 14.66 13.05 43.60
C ALA A 355 15.93 13.51 44.35
N ALA A 356 16.45 14.68 44.01
CA ALA A 356 17.65 15.24 44.64
C ALA A 356 17.42 15.71 46.09
N GLN A 357 16.18 16.11 46.44
CA GLN A 357 15.85 16.66 47.76
C GLN A 357 15.42 15.61 48.79
N GLY A 358 14.89 14.46 48.37
CA GLY A 358 14.37 13.44 49.29
C GLY A 358 14.54 11.99 48.86
N GLY A 359 15.11 11.73 47.68
CA GLY A 359 15.08 10.41 47.07
C GLY A 359 13.69 10.01 46.58
N LEU A 360 13.61 9.14 45.57
CA LEU A 360 12.33 8.62 45.07
C LEU A 360 12.13 7.19 45.56
N SER A 361 10.96 6.90 46.14
CA SER A 361 10.57 5.50 46.39
C SER A 361 10.30 4.77 45.07
N PHE A 362 10.36 3.43 45.10
CA PHE A 362 10.03 2.59 43.94
C PHE A 362 8.60 2.84 43.43
N ALA A 363 7.63 3.02 44.34
CA ALA A 363 6.23 3.25 43.98
C ALA A 363 6.02 4.62 43.30
N GLU A 364 6.75 5.66 43.73
CA GLU A 364 6.72 6.97 43.08
C GLU A 364 7.39 6.93 41.71
N SER A 365 8.53 6.21 41.61
CA SER A 365 9.25 6.02 40.35
C SER A 365 8.39 5.32 39.28
N MET A 366 7.64 4.28 39.67
CA MET A 366 6.74 3.54 38.77
C MET A 366 5.53 4.37 38.34
N ARG A 367 4.97 5.19 39.23
CA ARG A 367 3.85 6.10 38.90
C ARG A 367 4.27 7.17 37.89
N MET A 368 5.51 7.66 38.00
CA MET A 368 6.08 8.65 37.08
C MET A 368 6.36 8.05 35.70
N LEU A 369 6.89 6.82 35.63
CA LEU A 369 7.07 6.08 34.37
C LEU A 369 5.74 5.89 33.62
N ALA A 370 4.65 5.63 34.33
CA ALA A 370 3.33 5.45 33.72
C ALA A 370 2.74 6.74 33.12
N GLY A 371 3.18 7.92 33.57
CA GLY A 371 2.72 9.22 33.05
C GLY A 371 3.59 9.82 31.94
N ALA A 372 4.71 9.18 31.58
CA ALA A 372 5.68 9.69 30.61
C ALA A 372 5.52 9.12 29.17
N ASN A 373 4.58 8.18 28.97
CA ASN A 373 4.31 7.53 27.68
C ASN A 373 3.23 8.22 26.86
#